data_AF-A0A0S8ABY1-F1
#
_entry.id   AF-A0A0S8ABY1-F1
#
_cell.length_a   1.000
_cell.length_b   1.000
_cell.length_c   1.000
_cell.angle_alpha   90.00
_cell.angle_beta   90.00
_cell.angle_gamma   90.00
#
_symmetry.space_group_name_H-M   'P 1'
#
loop_
_entity.id
_entity.type
_entity.pdbx_description
1 polymer ?
#
loop_
_entity_poly.entity_id
_entity_poly.type
_entity_poly.pdbx_seq_one_letter_code
_entity_poly.pdbx_strand_id
1 'polypeptide(L)'
;MSAHLKATASLIPAIASLMLGCSESTSPAEGFTVAGTIQNNTQIAIPANARVLVAWVVSSGAPDHSYVFGEGTIDRAAGTFRVQLTDPPPAAALNDGALGVGIVVVTTNAAVSTGDDLEDIPPADLIGAAGWYGVIFVADPAGAEQVRSWAADFDAGYGVGVGEEVPGSFDRFVPTSASGVVLIIDDLANIDFVNWT
;
A
#
# COMPACT_ATOMS: atom_id res chain seq x y z
N MET A 1 -57.85 61.80 -11.41
CA MET A 1 -57.21 62.24 -12.67
C MET A 1 -55.71 62.04 -12.52
N SER A 2 -55.14 61.28 -13.45
CA SER A 2 -53.70 61.01 -13.60
C SER A 2 -52.82 62.25 -13.45
N ALA A 3 -51.61 62.13 -12.89
CA ALA A 3 -50.43 61.74 -13.68
C ALA A 3 -49.10 61.89 -12.92
N HIS A 4 -48.15 61.02 -13.32
CA HIS A 4 -46.70 61.21 -13.38
C HIS A 4 -45.90 61.59 -12.13
N LEU A 5 -45.19 60.61 -11.56
CA LEU A 5 -43.83 60.80 -11.00
C LEU A 5 -43.01 59.52 -11.28
N LYS A 6 -42.20 59.54 -12.34
CA LYS A 6 -40.72 59.68 -12.36
C LYS A 6 -39.98 58.50 -11.72
N ALA A 7 -39.52 57.61 -12.61
CA ALA A 7 -38.50 56.62 -12.36
C ALA A 7 -37.16 57.31 -11.99
N THR A 8 -36.51 56.81 -10.95
CA THR A 8 -35.14 57.17 -10.60
C THR A 8 -34.35 55.88 -10.55
N ALA A 9 -33.48 55.70 -11.54
CA ALA A 9 -32.46 54.66 -11.55
C ALA A 9 -31.32 55.08 -10.62
N SER A 10 -30.85 54.20 -9.74
CA SER A 10 -29.44 54.21 -9.34
C SER A 10 -28.99 52.98 -8.57
N LEU A 11 -27.84 52.51 -9.05
CA LEU A 11 -26.77 51.77 -8.39
C LEU A 11 -27.04 50.33 -7.91
N ILE A 12 -26.62 49.44 -8.80
CA ILE A 12 -26.12 48.09 -8.57
C ILE A 12 -24.89 48.14 -7.63
N PRO A 13 -24.87 47.43 -6.50
CA PRO A 13 -23.63 46.88 -5.97
C PRO A 13 -23.41 45.53 -6.62
N ALA A 14 -22.46 45.46 -7.56
CA ALA A 14 -21.94 44.20 -8.04
C ALA A 14 -21.09 43.62 -6.90
N ILE A 15 -21.67 42.70 -6.14
CA ILE A 15 -20.92 41.88 -5.20
C ILE A 15 -20.04 40.96 -6.07
N ALA A 16 -18.78 41.35 -6.21
CA ALA A 16 -17.74 40.45 -6.68
C ALA A 16 -17.57 39.36 -5.63
N SER A 17 -18.26 38.25 -5.80
CA SER A 17 -17.93 37.01 -5.10
C SER A 17 -16.53 36.61 -5.53
N LEU A 18 -15.55 36.94 -4.69
CA LEU A 18 -14.26 36.26 -4.68
C LEU A 18 -14.58 34.78 -4.49
N MET A 19 -14.54 34.03 -5.59
CA MET A 19 -14.23 32.61 -5.54
C MET A 19 -12.83 32.52 -4.93
N LEU A 20 -12.76 32.50 -3.60
CA LEU A 20 -11.70 31.79 -2.92
C LEU A 20 -11.84 30.35 -3.42
N GLY A 21 -11.14 30.07 -4.52
CA GLY A 21 -10.73 28.72 -4.84
C GLY A 21 -9.88 28.29 -3.66
N CYS A 22 -10.53 27.74 -2.65
CA CYS A 22 -9.90 26.75 -1.81
C CYS A 22 -9.49 25.65 -2.79
N SER A 23 -8.28 25.76 -3.31
CA SER A 23 -7.50 24.57 -3.55
C SER A 23 -7.51 23.86 -2.21
N GLU A 24 -8.42 22.89 -2.06
CA GLU A 24 -8.25 21.83 -1.08
C GLU A 24 -6.91 21.19 -1.44
N SER A 25 -5.85 21.78 -0.88
CA SER A 25 -4.61 21.09 -0.66
C SER A 25 -5.03 19.87 0.14
N THR A 26 -5.00 18.70 -0.49
CA THR A 26 -5.06 17.43 0.19
C THR A 26 -3.83 17.35 1.09
N SER A 27 -3.92 17.98 2.27
CA SER A 27 -3.10 17.62 3.43
C SER A 27 -3.08 16.10 3.53
N PRO A 28 -1.95 15.46 3.90
CA PRO A 28 -1.81 14.00 3.81
C PRO A 28 -2.92 13.33 4.63
N ALA A 29 -3.91 12.81 3.91
CA ALA A 29 -5.21 12.44 4.44
C ALA A 29 -5.17 10.98 4.91
N GLU A 30 -5.34 10.78 6.22
CA GLU A 30 -5.60 9.53 6.95
C GLU A 30 -4.62 8.35 6.85
N GLY A 31 -3.64 8.40 5.94
CA GLY A 31 -2.73 7.29 5.68
C GLY A 31 -3.46 6.07 5.10
N PHE A 32 -2.72 5.22 4.40
CA PHE A 32 -3.25 3.98 3.83
C PHE A 32 -3.20 2.84 4.85
N THR A 33 -4.30 2.11 5.00
CA THR A 33 -4.35 0.95 5.90
C THR A 33 -4.48 -0.35 5.10
N VAL A 34 -3.56 -1.28 5.36
CA VAL A 34 -3.68 -2.67 4.93
C VAL A 34 -4.11 -3.50 6.13
N ALA A 35 -5.15 -4.30 5.98
CA ALA A 35 -5.69 -5.12 7.05
C ALA A 35 -6.33 -6.40 6.51
N GLY A 36 -6.55 -7.36 7.40
CA GLY A 36 -7.33 -8.53 7.08
C GLY A 36 -7.21 -9.63 8.13
N THR A 37 -7.48 -10.86 7.72
CA THR A 37 -7.55 -12.02 8.61
C THR A 37 -6.24 -12.79 8.64
N ILE A 38 -6.05 -13.53 9.73
CA ILE A 38 -4.91 -14.42 9.91
C ILE A 38 -5.38 -15.86 9.74
N GLN A 39 -4.77 -16.57 8.80
CA GLN A 39 -4.90 -18.01 8.65
C GLN A 39 -3.67 -18.67 9.28
N ASN A 40 -3.86 -19.43 10.36
CA ASN A 40 -2.76 -20.11 11.05
C ASN A 40 -2.73 -21.61 10.71
N ASN A 41 -1.86 -21.98 9.78
CA ASN A 41 -1.73 -23.36 9.32
C ASN A 41 -0.95 -24.24 10.31
N THR A 42 -0.04 -23.64 11.09
CA THR A 42 0.82 -24.38 12.04
C THR A 42 0.04 -24.93 13.25
N GLN A 43 -1.14 -24.36 13.54
CA GLN A 43 -1.92 -24.63 14.76
C GLN A 43 -1.19 -24.30 16.08
N ILE A 44 -0.04 -23.62 16.01
CA ILE A 44 0.72 -23.16 17.17
C ILE A 44 0.30 -21.73 17.49
N ALA A 45 0.26 -21.37 18.78
CA ALA A 45 -0.05 -20.00 19.19
C ALA A 45 0.97 -19.00 18.60
N ILE A 46 0.48 -17.92 17.98
CA ILE A 46 1.33 -16.85 17.44
C ILE A 46 2.11 -16.20 18.59
N PRO A 47 3.46 -16.21 18.57
CA PRO A 47 4.28 -15.68 19.66
C PRO A 47 3.93 -14.23 20.01
N ALA A 48 3.97 -13.84 21.29
CA ALA A 48 3.54 -12.51 21.74
C ALA A 48 4.37 -11.35 21.16
N ASN A 49 5.63 -11.61 20.82
CA ASN A 49 6.55 -10.67 20.17
C ASN A 49 6.42 -10.63 18.64
N ALA A 50 5.54 -11.45 18.04
CA ALA A 50 5.30 -11.39 16.60
C ALA A 50 4.67 -10.04 16.20
N ARG A 51 5.20 -9.47 15.12
CA ARG A 51 4.77 -8.21 14.51
C ARG A 51 4.72 -8.33 12.99
N VAL A 52 4.04 -7.39 12.35
CA VAL A 52 3.88 -7.35 10.90
C VAL A 52 4.82 -6.30 10.32
N LEU A 53 5.50 -6.63 9.23
CA LEU A 53 6.33 -5.70 8.46
C LEU A 53 5.87 -5.70 7.00
N VAL A 54 6.20 -4.66 6.26
CA VAL A 54 6.13 -4.65 4.80
C VAL A 54 7.55 -4.62 4.24
N ALA A 55 7.89 -5.67 3.50
CA ALA A 55 9.16 -5.82 2.80
C ALA A 55 8.96 -5.50 1.32
N TRP A 56 9.55 -4.40 0.86
CA TRP A 56 9.45 -3.93 -0.51
C TRP A 56 10.47 -4.63 -1.40
N VAL A 57 10.02 -5.36 -2.40
CA VAL A 57 10.88 -6.13 -3.31
C VAL A 57 11.31 -5.25 -4.48
N VAL A 58 12.63 -5.14 -4.67
CA VAL A 58 13.25 -4.30 -5.70
C VAL A 58 14.08 -5.19 -6.64
N SER A 59 13.61 -5.32 -7.87
CA SER A 59 14.20 -6.14 -8.95
C SER A 59 14.62 -5.33 -10.18
N SER A 60 14.51 -4.00 -10.12
CA SER A 60 15.05 -3.11 -11.16
C SER A 60 16.58 -2.89 -11.03
N GLY A 61 17.16 -3.30 -9.91
CA GLY A 61 18.58 -3.20 -9.60
C GLY A 61 19.34 -4.52 -9.84
N ALA A 62 20.64 -4.51 -9.56
CA ALA A 62 21.43 -5.73 -9.46
C ALA A 62 22.44 -5.58 -8.29
N PRO A 63 22.44 -6.47 -7.29
CA PRO A 63 21.50 -7.59 -7.11
C PRO A 63 20.06 -7.11 -6.85
N ASP A 64 19.09 -8.02 -6.98
CA ASP A 64 17.77 -7.82 -6.40
C ASP A 64 17.92 -7.74 -4.88
N HIS A 65 17.08 -6.94 -4.24
CA HIS A 65 17.10 -6.77 -2.79
C HIS A 65 15.69 -6.52 -2.26
N SER A 66 15.56 -6.52 -0.94
CA SER A 66 14.35 -6.04 -0.30
C SER A 66 14.63 -4.89 0.66
N TYR A 67 13.61 -4.09 0.93
CA TYR A 67 13.70 -2.94 1.81
C TYR A 67 12.55 -2.98 2.80
N VAL A 68 12.81 -3.13 4.09
CA VAL A 68 11.75 -3.07 5.11
C VAL A 68 11.28 -1.62 5.28
N PHE A 69 9.99 -1.36 5.09
CA PHE A 69 9.37 -0.07 5.40
C PHE A 69 7.87 -0.25 5.64
N GLY A 70 7.41 0.15 6.83
CA GLY A 70 6.04 -0.06 7.28
C GLY A 70 5.96 -1.19 8.29
N GLU A 71 5.29 -0.91 9.41
CA GLU A 71 5.12 -1.83 10.52
C GLU A 71 3.65 -1.85 10.95
N GLY A 72 3.23 -3.01 11.43
CA GLY A 72 1.86 -3.26 11.83
C GLY A 72 1.74 -4.17 13.04
N THR A 73 0.50 -4.37 13.46
CA THR A 73 0.15 -5.11 14.67
C THR A 73 -0.70 -6.32 14.35
N ILE A 74 -0.61 -7.32 15.23
CA ILE A 74 -1.46 -8.52 15.22
C ILE A 74 -2.43 -8.45 16.40
N ASP A 75 -3.73 -8.52 16.13
CA ASP A 75 -4.75 -8.84 17.13
C ASP A 75 -4.98 -10.36 17.13
N ARG A 76 -4.34 -11.03 18.09
CA ARG A 76 -4.40 -12.49 18.25
C ARG A 76 -5.77 -12.98 18.69
N ALA A 77 -6.54 -12.15 19.42
CA ALA A 77 -7.85 -12.53 19.90
C ALA A 77 -8.90 -12.45 18.78
N ALA A 78 -8.79 -11.43 17.93
CA ALA A 78 -9.64 -11.27 16.75
C ALA A 78 -9.17 -12.12 15.54
N GLY A 79 -7.93 -12.60 15.55
CA GLY A 79 -7.34 -13.30 14.39
C GLY A 79 -7.16 -12.37 13.20
N THR A 80 -6.74 -11.12 13.45
CA THR A 80 -6.59 -10.08 12.42
C THR A 80 -5.26 -9.37 12.53
N PHE A 81 -4.89 -8.66 11.47
CA PHE A 81 -3.71 -7.80 11.44
C PHE A 81 -4.04 -6.44 10.81
N ARG A 82 -3.16 -5.46 11.06
CA ARG A 82 -3.22 -4.13 10.44
C ARG A 82 -1.83 -3.54 10.28
N VAL A 83 -1.56 -2.93 9.13
CA VAL A 83 -0.42 -2.06 8.85
C VAL A 83 -0.95 -0.68 8.46
N GLN A 84 -0.38 0.37 9.03
CA GLN A 84 -0.70 1.76 8.66
C GLN A 84 0.51 2.38 7.96
N LEU A 85 0.32 2.82 6.73
CA LEU A 85 1.33 3.49 5.91
C LEU A 85 0.94 4.97 5.79
N THR A 86 1.71 5.85 6.41
CA THR A 86 1.39 7.28 6.47
C THR A 86 2.26 8.13 5.55
N ASP A 87 3.47 7.66 5.28
CA ASP A 87 4.42 8.27 4.37
C ASP A 87 4.63 7.36 3.15
N PRO A 88 4.94 7.89 1.95
CA PRO A 88 5.30 7.07 0.80
C PRO A 88 6.57 6.24 1.10
N PRO A 89 6.76 5.09 0.43
CA PRO A 89 7.98 4.31 0.57
C PRO A 89 9.18 5.14 0.08
N PRO A 90 10.37 4.98 0.71
CA PRO A 90 11.57 5.66 0.24
C PRO A 90 11.95 5.19 -1.17
N ALA A 91 12.68 6.01 -1.92
CA ALA A 91 13.08 5.66 -3.29
C ALA A 91 13.85 4.34 -3.40
N ALA A 92 14.60 3.95 -2.36
CA ALA A 92 15.32 2.67 -2.29
C ALA A 92 14.40 1.43 -2.20
N ALA A 93 13.11 1.63 -1.93
CA ALA A 93 12.06 0.62 -1.90
C ALA A 93 11.21 0.58 -3.18
N LEU A 94 11.60 1.35 -4.21
CA LEU A 94 10.86 1.48 -5.47
C LEU A 94 11.67 0.93 -6.65
N ASN A 95 11.02 0.14 -7.49
CA ASN A 95 11.54 -0.30 -8.78
C ASN A 95 11.55 0.89 -9.74
N ASP A 96 12.74 1.20 -10.27
CA ASP A 96 13.04 2.38 -11.10
C ASP A 96 12.52 3.70 -10.53
N GLY A 97 12.37 3.79 -9.20
CA GLY A 97 11.79 4.96 -8.53
C GLY A 97 10.28 5.16 -8.81
N ALA A 98 9.63 4.24 -9.51
CA ALA A 98 8.27 4.39 -10.02
C ALA A 98 7.24 3.44 -9.38
N LEU A 99 7.63 2.19 -9.10
CA LEU A 99 6.73 1.14 -8.61
C LEU A 99 7.26 0.45 -7.35
N GLY A 100 6.53 0.54 -6.25
CA GLY A 100 6.75 -0.25 -5.05
C GLY A 100 5.87 -1.51 -5.05
N VAL A 101 6.47 -2.66 -4.77
CA VAL A 101 5.75 -3.94 -4.53
C VAL A 101 6.16 -4.47 -3.16
N GLY A 102 5.30 -4.27 -2.17
CA GLY A 102 5.50 -4.66 -0.78
C GLY A 102 4.82 -5.99 -0.44
N ILE A 103 5.57 -6.90 0.17
CA ILE A 103 5.04 -8.14 0.75
C ILE A 103 4.82 -7.93 2.25
N VAL A 104 3.63 -8.26 2.72
CA VAL A 104 3.34 -8.25 4.16
C VAL A 104 3.89 -9.53 4.78
N VAL A 105 4.80 -9.41 5.75
CA VAL A 105 5.45 -10.54 6.44
C VAL A 105 5.25 -10.46 7.94
N VAL A 106 5.37 -11.60 8.62
CA VAL A 106 5.34 -11.70 10.08
C VAL A 106 6.70 -12.12 10.58
N THR A 107 7.24 -11.38 11.54
CA THR A 107 8.50 -11.74 12.19
C THR A 107 8.39 -11.71 13.71
N THR A 108 9.20 -12.54 14.37
CA THR A 108 9.48 -12.48 15.81
C THR A 108 10.77 -11.72 16.12
N ASN A 109 11.55 -11.33 15.11
CA ASN A 109 12.81 -10.63 15.28
C ASN A 109 12.57 -9.14 15.53
N ALA A 110 12.85 -8.71 16.75
CA ALA A 110 12.68 -7.32 17.18
C ALA A 110 13.81 -6.38 16.71
N ALA A 111 14.92 -6.92 16.20
CA ALA A 111 16.05 -6.11 15.73
C ALA A 111 15.80 -5.53 14.32
N VAL A 112 14.92 -6.16 13.54
CA VAL A 112 14.56 -5.69 12.19
C VAL A 112 14.02 -4.27 12.24
N SER A 113 14.55 -3.42 11.39
CA SER A 113 14.30 -1.99 11.34
C SER A 113 14.01 -1.55 9.90
N THR A 114 13.54 -0.31 9.74
CA THR A 114 13.36 0.27 8.41
C THR A 114 14.70 0.34 7.67
N GLY A 115 14.71 -0.11 6.41
CA GLY A 115 15.89 -0.13 5.55
C GLY A 115 16.71 -1.41 5.62
N ASP A 116 16.37 -2.34 6.51
CA ASP A 116 16.97 -3.67 6.51
C ASP A 116 16.50 -4.47 5.29
N ASP A 117 17.31 -5.44 4.88
CA ASP A 117 16.94 -6.45 3.90
C ASP A 117 16.28 -7.64 4.62
N LEU A 118 15.18 -8.14 4.07
CA LEU A 118 14.52 -9.36 4.50
C LEU A 118 15.46 -10.58 4.43
N GLU A 119 16.41 -10.62 3.50
CA GLU A 119 17.39 -11.71 3.39
C GLU A 119 18.35 -11.80 4.58
N ASP A 120 18.58 -10.68 5.28
CA ASP A 120 19.42 -10.63 6.48
C ASP A 120 18.69 -11.18 7.73
N ILE A 121 17.37 -11.39 7.64
CA ILE A 121 16.56 -11.93 8.72
C ILE A 121 16.68 -13.46 8.71
N PRO A 122 17.02 -14.10 9.85
CA PRO A 122 17.03 -15.55 9.92
C PRO A 122 15.68 -16.14 9.48
N PRO A 123 15.63 -17.15 8.59
CA PRO A 123 14.37 -17.71 8.11
C PRO A 123 13.46 -18.23 9.23
N ALA A 124 14.03 -18.72 10.33
CA ALA A 124 13.29 -19.18 11.51
C ALA A 124 12.56 -18.05 12.27
N ASP A 125 12.94 -16.80 12.03
CA ASP A 125 12.28 -15.62 12.61
C ASP A 125 11.17 -15.08 11.71
N LEU A 126 11.01 -15.57 10.48
CA LEU A 126 9.94 -15.23 9.56
C LEU A 126 8.86 -16.32 9.63
N ILE A 127 7.75 -16.01 10.28
CA ILE A 127 6.73 -17.00 10.66
C ILE A 127 5.42 -16.85 9.89
N GLY A 128 5.43 -16.10 8.80
CA GLY A 128 4.25 -15.92 7.97
C GLY A 128 4.38 -14.80 6.95
N ALA A 129 3.48 -14.82 5.97
CA ALA A 129 3.38 -13.81 4.92
C ALA A 129 1.99 -13.79 4.29
N ALA A 130 1.65 -12.67 3.65
CA ALA A 130 0.50 -12.58 2.75
C ALA A 130 0.94 -12.86 1.31
N GLY A 131 1.41 -14.07 1.03
CA GLY A 131 2.17 -14.37 -0.20
C GLY A 131 1.44 -14.06 -1.51
N TRP A 132 0.12 -14.23 -1.54
CA TRP A 132 -0.71 -13.96 -2.71
C TRP A 132 -1.24 -12.51 -2.79
N TYR A 133 -0.81 -11.63 -1.88
CA TYR A 133 -1.22 -10.22 -1.83
C TYR A 133 0.00 -9.31 -1.85
N GLY A 134 -0.11 -8.17 -2.54
CA GLY A 134 0.93 -7.15 -2.61
C GLY A 134 0.39 -5.79 -2.15
N VAL A 135 1.16 -5.08 -1.33
CA VAL A 135 0.98 -3.63 -1.13
C VAL A 135 1.63 -2.93 -2.32
N ILE A 136 0.84 -2.23 -3.11
CA ILE A 136 1.32 -1.58 -4.33
C ILE A 136 1.46 -0.08 -4.06
N PHE A 137 2.57 0.52 -4.49
CA PHE A 137 2.74 1.97 -4.48
C PHE A 137 3.14 2.46 -5.86
N VAL A 138 2.32 3.33 -6.46
CA VAL A 138 2.59 3.93 -7.76
C VAL A 138 3.04 5.38 -7.57
N ALA A 139 4.35 5.62 -7.71
CA ALA A 139 4.94 6.96 -7.60
C ALA A 139 4.82 7.75 -8.91
N ASP A 140 5.03 7.06 -10.04
CA ASP A 140 4.89 7.59 -11.39
C ASP A 140 4.13 6.56 -12.24
N PRO A 141 2.86 6.81 -12.62
CA PRO A 141 2.06 5.84 -13.39
C PRO A 141 2.72 5.42 -14.70
N ALA A 142 3.34 6.35 -15.43
CA ALA A 142 3.94 6.04 -16.73
C ALA A 142 5.24 5.22 -16.56
N GLY A 143 6.02 5.51 -15.52
CA GLY A 143 7.19 4.71 -15.14
C GLY A 143 6.78 3.33 -14.61
N ALA A 144 5.74 3.25 -13.78
CA ALA A 144 5.27 2.00 -13.19
C ALA A 144 4.78 1.02 -14.26
N GLU A 145 4.04 1.49 -15.27
CA GLU A 145 3.61 0.68 -16.42
C GLU A 145 4.81 0.11 -17.21
N GLN A 146 5.91 0.86 -17.31
CA GLN A 146 7.14 0.39 -17.96
C GLN A 146 7.85 -0.68 -17.14
N VAL A 147 7.84 -0.56 -15.80
CA VAL A 147 8.38 -1.59 -14.91
C VAL A 147 7.54 -2.87 -15.04
N ARG A 148 6.22 -2.75 -14.91
CA ARG A 148 5.26 -3.84 -15.11
C ARG A 148 3.96 -3.29 -15.71
N SER A 149 3.54 -3.84 -16.84
CA SER A 149 2.34 -3.36 -17.54
C SER A 149 1.05 -3.46 -16.71
N TRP A 150 0.97 -4.44 -15.79
CA TRP A 150 -0.18 -4.57 -14.89
C TRP A 150 -0.28 -3.42 -13.87
N ALA A 151 0.79 -2.64 -13.66
CA ALA A 151 0.74 -1.49 -12.77
C ALA A 151 -0.21 -0.39 -13.27
N ALA A 152 -0.56 -0.39 -14.57
CA ALA A 152 -1.56 0.51 -15.14
C ALA A 152 -2.98 0.31 -14.57
N ASP A 153 -3.25 -0.83 -13.92
CA ASP A 153 -4.52 -1.10 -13.25
C ASP A 153 -4.64 -0.40 -11.89
N PHE A 154 -3.56 0.20 -11.38
CA PHE A 154 -3.50 0.88 -10.09
C PHE A 154 -3.45 2.41 -10.26
N ASP A 155 -4.22 3.13 -9.43
CA ASP A 155 -4.11 4.58 -9.31
C ASP A 155 -2.76 4.98 -8.67
N ALA A 156 -2.35 6.23 -8.88
CA ALA A 156 -1.20 6.81 -8.18
C ALA A 156 -1.36 6.77 -6.66
N GLY A 157 -0.28 6.47 -5.94
CA GLY A 157 -0.28 6.28 -4.49
C GLY A 157 -0.41 4.81 -4.07
N TYR A 158 -0.99 4.57 -2.90
CA TYR A 158 -1.11 3.23 -2.34
C TYR A 158 -2.34 2.46 -2.85
N GLY A 159 -2.15 1.16 -3.09
CA GLY A 159 -3.19 0.19 -3.35
C GLY A 159 -2.84 -1.18 -2.78
N VAL A 160 -3.75 -2.14 -2.90
CA VAL A 160 -3.47 -3.56 -2.63
C VAL A 160 -3.83 -4.37 -3.87
N GLY A 161 -2.93 -5.25 -4.26
CA GLY A 161 -3.12 -6.23 -5.31
C GLY A 161 -3.32 -7.64 -4.75
N VAL A 162 -4.12 -8.45 -5.44
CA VAL A 162 -4.12 -9.91 -5.30
C VAL A 162 -3.47 -10.52 -6.52
N GLY A 163 -2.73 -11.60 -6.35
CA GLY A 163 -2.11 -12.33 -7.45
C GLY A 163 -3.15 -12.89 -8.41
N GLU A 164 -2.81 -12.85 -9.70
CA GLU A 164 -3.49 -13.57 -10.76
C GLU A 164 -2.44 -14.26 -11.62
N GLU A 165 -2.58 -15.58 -11.74
CA GLU A 165 -1.67 -16.39 -12.54
C GLU A 165 -1.75 -16.00 -14.02
N VAL A 166 -0.60 -15.89 -14.68
CA VAL A 166 -0.52 -15.67 -16.13
C VAL A 166 0.18 -16.86 -16.79
N PRO A 167 -0.55 -17.75 -17.50
CA PRO A 167 0.05 -18.95 -18.06
C PRO A 167 1.25 -18.67 -18.96
N GLY A 168 2.40 -19.26 -18.61
CA GLY A 168 3.65 -19.15 -19.38
C GLY A 168 4.37 -17.81 -19.25
N SER A 169 4.01 -16.98 -18.26
CA SER A 169 4.62 -15.69 -17.96
C SER A 169 4.73 -15.51 -16.44
N PHE A 170 5.32 -14.40 -16.01
CA PHE A 170 5.16 -13.90 -14.65
C PHE A 170 3.70 -13.58 -14.35
N ASP A 171 3.30 -13.87 -13.13
CA ASP A 171 2.01 -13.51 -12.57
C ASP A 171 1.86 -12.00 -12.51
N ARG A 172 0.63 -11.54 -12.27
CA ARG A 172 0.33 -10.12 -12.11
C ARG A 172 -0.44 -9.86 -10.83
N PHE A 173 -0.42 -8.61 -10.39
CA PHE A 173 -1.35 -8.14 -9.39
C PHE A 173 -2.55 -7.48 -10.05
N VAL A 174 -3.75 -7.78 -9.56
CA VAL A 174 -4.98 -7.06 -9.90
C VAL A 174 -5.50 -6.33 -8.65
N PRO A 175 -6.05 -5.11 -8.78
CA PRO A 175 -6.53 -4.34 -7.63
C PRO A 175 -7.56 -5.09 -6.79
N THR A 176 -7.42 -5.02 -5.47
CA THR A 176 -8.35 -5.59 -4.50
C THR A 176 -8.52 -4.68 -3.28
N SER A 177 -9.41 -5.07 -2.36
CA SER A 177 -9.63 -4.32 -1.13
C SER A 177 -8.43 -4.41 -0.18
N ALA A 178 -8.02 -3.27 0.38
CA ALA A 178 -6.99 -3.20 1.39
C ALA A 178 -7.42 -3.82 2.75
N SER A 179 -8.71 -4.15 2.93
CA SER A 179 -9.24 -4.80 4.15
C SER A 179 -9.46 -6.31 4.01
N GLY A 180 -9.15 -6.90 2.84
CA GLY A 180 -9.44 -8.29 2.49
C GLY A 180 -8.21 -9.19 2.43
N VAL A 181 -7.06 -8.75 2.96
CA VAL A 181 -5.81 -9.49 2.84
C VAL A 181 -5.80 -10.71 3.76
N VAL A 182 -5.29 -11.83 3.27
CA VAL A 182 -5.08 -13.02 4.08
C VAL A 182 -3.61 -13.15 4.43
N LEU A 183 -3.30 -13.07 5.72
CA LEU A 183 -1.97 -13.29 6.27
C LEU A 183 -1.86 -14.75 6.73
N ILE A 184 -0.94 -15.52 6.16
CA ILE A 184 -0.76 -16.92 6.47
C ILE A 184 0.39 -17.06 7.48
N ILE A 185 0.15 -17.75 8.60
CA ILE A 185 1.18 -18.15 9.56
C ILE A 185 1.57 -19.59 9.22
N ASP A 186 2.76 -19.74 8.66
CA ASP A 186 3.40 -20.99 8.23
C ASP A 186 4.89 -20.73 7.97
N ASP A 187 5.67 -21.78 7.73
CA ASP A 187 7.00 -21.62 7.14
C ASP A 187 6.86 -20.97 5.76
N LEU A 188 7.72 -20.02 5.41
CA LEU A 188 7.64 -19.32 4.13
C LEU A 188 7.72 -20.27 2.92
N ALA A 189 8.39 -21.42 3.07
CA ALA A 189 8.46 -22.45 2.04
C ALA A 189 7.12 -23.15 1.74
N ASN A 190 6.12 -22.99 2.61
CA ASN A 190 4.76 -23.53 2.45
C ASN A 190 3.75 -22.47 1.98
N ILE A 191 4.20 -21.23 1.74
CA ILE A 191 3.36 -20.12 1.30
C ILE A 191 3.66 -19.85 -0.17
N ASP A 192 2.63 -19.90 -1.01
CA ASP A 192 2.76 -19.50 -2.42
C ASP A 192 2.82 -17.97 -2.53
N PHE A 193 3.80 -17.51 -3.30
CA PHE A 193 4.02 -16.09 -3.59
C PHE A 193 3.68 -15.78 -5.04
N VAL A 194 3.14 -14.59 -5.29
CA VAL A 194 2.95 -14.10 -6.65
C VAL A 194 4.30 -14.00 -7.35
N ASN A 195 4.48 -14.74 -8.45
CA ASN A 195 5.72 -14.74 -9.22
C ASN A 195 5.74 -13.59 -10.24
N TRP A 196 5.91 -12.36 -9.77
CA TRP A 196 5.77 -11.14 -10.60
C TRP A 196 7.10 -10.62 -11.20
N THR A 197 8.24 -11.25 -10.89
CA THR A 197 9.59 -10.82 -11.32
C THR A 197 10.40 -11.90 -11.99
#